data_AF-A0A4P9WH30-F1
#
_entry.id   AF-A0A4P9WH30-F1
#
_cell.length_a   1.000
_cell.length_b   1.000
_cell.length_c   1.000
_cell.angle_alpha   90.00
_cell.angle_beta   90.00
_cell.angle_gamma   90.00
#
_symmetry.space_group_name_H-M   'P 1'
#
loop_
_entity.id
_entity.type
_entity.pdbx_description
1 polymer ?
#
loop_
_entity_poly.entity_id
_entity_poly.type
_entity_poly.pdbx_seq_one_letter_code
_entity_poly.pdbx_strand_id
1 'polypeptide(L)' 'MGKRKSSRKPQKRVKEVLDKEFSCVFCNHEKSIAVKIDSDLKVGHLSCRACGVTFQTITTALSEPIDVYSDWIDACE' A
#
# COMPACT_ATOMS: atom_id res chain seq x y z
N MET A 1 -24.09 30.54 -30.82
CA MET A 1 -22.83 29.78 -31.05
C MET A 1 -21.83 30.18 -29.97
N GLY A 2 -21.68 29.50 -28.84
CA GLY A 2 -21.19 28.12 -28.70
C GLY A 2 -19.69 28.11 -28.39
N LYS A 3 -19.25 28.65 -27.23
CA LYS A 3 -17.86 28.53 -26.77
C LYS A 3 -17.78 27.58 -25.57
N ARG A 4 -17.15 26.44 -25.83
CA ARG A 4 -17.20 25.18 -25.08
C ARG A 4 -16.50 25.30 -23.72
N LYS A 5 -17.16 24.81 -22.66
CA LYS A 5 -16.55 24.57 -21.34
C LYS A 5 -15.41 23.56 -21.50
N SER A 6 -14.18 23.98 -21.24
CA SER A 6 -13.03 23.07 -21.16
C SER A 6 -13.18 22.22 -19.91
N SER A 7 -13.64 20.98 -20.07
CA SER A 7 -13.64 19.98 -19.01
C SER A 7 -12.21 19.45 -18.85
N ARG A 8 -11.42 20.11 -18.00
CA ARG A 8 -10.08 19.65 -17.63
C ARG A 8 -10.25 18.38 -16.80
N LYS A 9 -10.01 17.22 -17.42
CA LYS A 9 -10.06 15.91 -16.73
C LYS A 9 -9.15 15.99 -15.48
N PRO A 10 -9.64 15.60 -14.29
CA PRO A 10 -8.83 15.62 -13.08
C PRO A 10 -7.63 14.70 -13.29
N GLN A 11 -6.43 15.24 -13.13
CA GLN A 11 -5.20 14.45 -13.18
C GLN A 11 -5.25 13.47 -12.00
N LYS A 12 -5.25 12.17 -12.31
CA LYS A 12 -5.17 11.11 -11.31
C LYS A 12 -3.84 11.34 -10.58
N ARG A 13 -3.90 11.78 -9.31
CA ARG A 13 -2.70 11.92 -8.48
C ARG A 13 -2.02 10.56 -8.48
N VAL A 14 -0.89 10.47 -9.18
CA VAL A 14 -0.04 9.29 -9.13
C VAL A 14 0.46 9.28 -7.70
N LYS A 15 -0.14 8.41 -6.86
CA LYS A 15 0.41 8.13 -5.53
C LYS A 15 1.82 7.62 -5.79
N GLU A 16 2.81 8.45 -5.49
CA GLU A 16 4.21 8.07 -5.52
C GLU A 16 4.33 6.90 -4.54
N VAL A 17 4.41 5.69 -5.10
CA VAL A 17 4.73 4.51 -4.31
C VAL A 17 6.20 4.69 -3.98
N LEU A 18 6.50 5.23 -2.81
CA LEU A 18 7.83 5.09 -2.23
C LEU A 18 8.13 3.59 -2.25
N ASP A 19 9.23 3.21 -2.91
CA ASP A 19 9.77 1.85 -2.88
C ASP A 19 10.26 1.61 -1.45
N LYS A 20 9.32 1.26 -0.55
CA LYS A 20 9.63 0.93 0.83
C LYS A 20 10.12 -0.53 0.82
N GLU A 21 11.43 -0.67 0.87
CA GLU A 21 12.16 -1.93 0.82
C GLU A 21 12.00 -2.69 2.15
N PHE A 22 10.99 -3.56 2.24
CA PHE A 22 10.71 -4.36 3.45
C PHE A 22 11.15 -5.82 3.30
N SER A 23 11.63 -6.40 4.39
CA SER A 23 12.09 -7.80 4.48
C SER A 23 11.00 -8.70 5.05
N CYS A 24 10.88 -9.93 4.55
CA CYS A 24 9.89 -10.87 5.08
C CYS A 24 10.46 -11.60 6.32
N VAL A 25 9.75 -11.60 7.44
CA VAL A 25 10.18 -12.32 8.66
C VAL A 25 10.04 -13.84 8.58
N PHE A 26 9.24 -14.36 7.64
CA PHE A 26 9.05 -15.81 7.49
C PHE A 26 10.11 -16.46 6.59
N CYS A 27 10.41 -15.84 5.44
CA CYS A 27 11.34 -16.41 4.46
C CYS A 27 12.67 -15.64 4.36
N ASN A 28 12.84 -14.60 5.17
CA ASN A 28 14.07 -13.80 5.28
C ASN A 28 14.58 -13.19 3.96
N HIS A 29 13.75 -13.13 2.92
CA HIS A 29 14.08 -12.48 1.66
C HIS A 29 13.90 -10.96 1.80
N GLU A 30 14.97 -10.23 1.49
CA GLU A 30 14.98 -8.78 1.43
C GLU A 30 14.12 -8.26 0.27
N LYS A 31 13.50 -7.08 0.45
CA LYS A 31 12.72 -6.38 -0.60
C LYS A 31 11.62 -7.24 -1.23
N SER A 32 11.14 -8.24 -0.50
CA SER A 32 10.18 -9.22 -1.00
C SER A 32 8.74 -8.85 -0.67
N ILE A 33 8.54 -7.89 0.23
CA ILE A 33 7.24 -7.48 0.72
C ILE A 33 6.69 -6.33 -0.13
N ALA A 34 5.47 -6.51 -0.62
CA ALA A 34 4.69 -5.51 -1.34
C ALA A 34 3.46 -5.13 -0.51
N VAL A 35 3.34 -3.84 -0.22
CA VAL A 35 2.23 -3.26 0.55
C VAL A 35 1.36 -2.39 -0.36
N LYS A 36 0.05 -2.53 -0.25
CA LYS A 36 -0.96 -1.71 -0.95
C LYS A 36 -1.98 -1.21 0.07
N ILE A 37 -2.20 0.09 0.11
CA ILE A 37 -3.21 0.69 0.98
C ILE A 37 -4.41 1.11 0.14
N ASP A 38 -5.55 0.49 0.42
CA ASP A 38 -6.84 0.88 -0.12
C ASP A 38 -7.46 1.93 0.81
N SER A 39 -7.40 3.19 0.36
CA SER A 39 -7.89 4.34 1.12
C SER A 39 -9.41 4.41 1.19
N ASP A 40 -10.11 3.77 0.25
CA ASP A 40 -11.57 3.76 0.18
C ASP A 40 -12.15 2.77 1.19
N LEU A 41 -11.55 1.58 1.27
CA LEU A 41 -11.93 0.54 2.22
C LEU A 41 -11.24 0.69 3.58
N LYS A 42 -10.25 1.59 3.71
CA LYS A 42 -9.43 1.76 4.91
C LYS A 42 -8.72 0.46 5.30
N VAL A 43 -8.16 -0.21 4.29
CA VAL A 43 -7.51 -1.50 4.44
C VAL A 43 -6.09 -1.47 3.85
N GLY A 44 -5.12 -1.93 4.64
CA GLY A 44 -3.77 -2.22 4.20
C GLY A 44 -3.63 -3.69 3.84
N HIS A 45 -3.13 -3.96 2.64
CA HIS A 45 -2.78 -5.31 2.17
C HIS A 45 -1.27 -5.45 2.10
N LEU A 46 -0.73 -6.48 2.72
CA LEU A 46 0.68 -6.85 2.67
C LEU A 46 0.78 -8.22 1.99
N SER A 47 1.77 -8.38 1.11
CA SER A 47 2.03 -9.64 0.41
C SER A 47 3.52 -9.86 0.20
N CYS A 48 4.03 -11.06 0.49
CA CYS A 48 5.40 -11.43 0.14
C CYS A 48 5.46 -12.10 -1.23
N ARG A 49 6.36 -11.63 -2.10
CA ARG A 49 6.60 -12.20 -3.42
C ARG A 49 7.39 -13.51 -3.40
N ALA A 50 8.11 -13.79 -2.31
CA ALA A 50 8.96 -14.98 -2.20
C ALA A 50 8.18 -16.18 -1.63
N CYS A 51 7.59 -16.04 -0.43
CA CYS A 51 6.84 -17.12 0.21
C CYS A 51 5.32 -17.06 0.01
N GLY A 52 4.79 -15.96 -0.54
CA GLY A 52 3.35 -15.82 -0.80
C GLY A 52 2.50 -15.47 0.43
N VAL A 53 3.10 -15.20 1.60
CA VAL A 53 2.33 -14.79 2.78
C VAL A 53 1.56 -13.50 2.49
N THR A 54 0.31 -13.45 2.92
CA THR A 54 -0.56 -12.28 2.79
C THR A 54 -1.09 -11.88 4.15
N PHE A 55 -1.15 -10.58 4.41
CA PHE A 55 -1.69 -10.01 5.63
C PHE A 55 -2.58 -8.81 5.31
N GLN A 56 -3.55 -8.56 6.17
CA GLN A 56 -4.48 -7.47 6.03
C GLN A 56 -4.70 -6.81 7.39
N THR A 57 -4.60 -5.48 7.43
CA THR A 57 -4.89 -4.68 8.63
C THR A 57 -5.80 -3.50 8.28
N ILE A 58 -6.43 -2.94 9.30
CA ILE A 58 -7.24 -1.73 9.18
C ILE A 58 -6.29 -0.54 9.17
N THR A 59 -6.41 0.33 8.17
CA THR A 59 -5.57 1.52 8.00
C THR A 59 -6.38 2.79 8.04
N THR A 60 -5.78 3.89 8.47
CA THR A 60 -6.38 5.22 8.46
C THR A 60 -5.98 6.00 7.21
N ALA A 61 -6.54 7.20 7.03
CA ALA A 61 -6.19 8.09 5.93
C ALA A 61 -4.74 8.64 6.02
N LEU A 62 -4.11 8.57 7.19
CA LEU A 62 -2.72 8.96 7.40
C LEU A 62 -1.77 7.76 7.42
N SER A 63 -2.30 6.53 7.28
CA SER A 63 -1.49 5.33 7.36
C SER A 63 -0.57 5.22 6.16
N GLU A 64 0.67 4.89 6.47
CA GLU A 64 1.75 4.65 5.54
C GLU A 64 2.04 3.15 5.41
N PRO A 65 2.71 2.71 4.34
CA PRO A 65 3.03 1.29 4.16
C PRO A 65 3.92 0.71 5.28
N ILE A 66 4.65 1.56 6.02
CA ILE A 66 5.41 1.14 7.20
C ILE A 66 4.49 0.75 8.35
N ASP A 67 3.37 1.46 8.55
CA ASP A 67 2.43 1.16 9.63
C ASP A 67 1.83 -0.25 9.44
N VAL A 68 1.47 -0.58 8.19
CA VAL A 68 0.98 -1.92 7.82
C VAL A 68 2.04 -3.00 8.04
N TYR A 69 3.29 -2.68 7.77
CA TYR A 69 4.40 -3.60 8.02
C TYR A 69 4.62 -3.81 9.51
N SER A 70 4.62 -2.75 10.33
CA SER A 70 4.73 -2.84 11.79
C SER A 70 3.59 -3.64 12.40
N ASP A 71 2.33 -3.36 12.03
CA ASP A 71 1.15 -4.13 12.46
C ASP A 71 1.29 -5.62 12.14
N TRP A 72 1.89 -5.95 10.99
CA TRP A 72 2.12 -7.33 10.59
C TRP A 72 3.17 -8.02 11.47
N ILE A 73 4.24 -7.32 11.84
CA ILE A 73 5.26 -7.83 12.75
C ILE A 73 4.66 -8.07 14.13
N ASP A 74 3.94 -7.09 14.67
CA ASP A 74 3.28 -7.18 15.98
C ASP A 74 2.21 -8.30 16.00
N ALA A 75 1.54 -8.55 14.88
CA ALA A 75 0.59 -9.66 14.75
C ALA A 75 1.24 -11.05 14.57
N CYS A 76 2.55 -11.10 14.35
CA CYS A 76 3.33 -12.34 14.22
C CYS A 76 4.13 -12.69 15.49
N GLU A 77 4.21 -11.80 16.48
CA GLU A 77 4.61 -12.15 17.86
C GLU A 77 3.53 -12.99 18.56
#